data_AF-A0A2G7FYX7-F1
#
_entry.id   AF-A0A2G7FYX7-F1
#
_cell.length_a   1.000
_cell.length_b   1.000
_cell.length_c   1.000
_cell.angle_alpha   90.00
_cell.angle_beta   90.00
_cell.angle_gamma   90.00
#
_symmetry.space_group_name_H-M   'P 1'
#
loop_
_entity.id
_entity.type
_entity.pdbx_description
1 polymer ?
#
loop_
_entity_poly.entity_id
_entity_poly.type
_entity_poly.pdbx_seq_one_letter_code
_entity_poly.pdbx_strand_id
1 'polypeptide(L)'
;MEMSLIMRLAITTIPSEHIETTSMKFIAPTMTYPWHHSSKITNTCRAYCASVLWPTLSPGASISEVSDMTWVRLVMHEPILMTAITFGSLSHQHLQWLNRFVPDCMFGEREQQHLRVCEMETIALLNQELKKPDRAASNPVILSVMCMAHNAIGISEEQQFWHVPFTPPMRRLQRIDVHGGLRPNLMHFQGLISLIKLRGGLEAIDLPGLAPVVSLSDIVTSTAYHTAPSFPFSALQVERQNYSLQEMLGYTMADVDRHYGRLRWIGLTTEMMEVFHAMNVYMSIVDVYLEGNQTRTNYSLLADQRNMVQYTLLALPPISQLTRLSSYYQYHEVLYEACRLAGCIYGSGVIFPLPPQSTPLAELSGLLKGTLEASDSLTDWKQPHARIALFWAVTLGGIAAEGTMYREWYVSTLLKMTRYSQITCWADLRAIVVLLPWYDDACNDAGKSLWLEVSQHKGVEEDGL
;
A
#
# COMPACT_ATOMS: atom_id res chain seq x y z
N MET A 1 -2.36 19.69 -29.88
CA MET A 1 -3.72 19.95 -29.36
C MET A 1 -4.53 18.65 -29.26
N GLU A 2 -4.38 17.70 -30.20
CA GLU A 2 -5.07 16.39 -30.15
C GLU A 2 -4.61 15.43 -29.04
N MET A 3 -3.30 15.32 -28.73
CA MET A 3 -2.83 14.45 -27.62
C MET A 3 -3.40 14.84 -26.24
N SER A 4 -3.61 16.14 -25.99
CA SER A 4 -4.17 16.64 -24.72
C SER A 4 -5.66 16.34 -24.57
N LEU A 5 -6.38 16.14 -25.68
CA LEU A 5 -7.80 15.82 -25.67
C LEU A 5 -8.01 14.31 -25.52
N ILE A 6 -7.15 13.50 -26.17
CA ILE A 6 -7.17 12.03 -26.10
C ILE A 6 -6.75 11.54 -24.70
N MET A 7 -5.80 12.23 -24.06
CA MET A 7 -5.39 11.92 -22.68
C MET A 7 -6.50 12.20 -21.64
N ARG A 8 -7.42 13.13 -21.93
CA ARG A 8 -8.62 13.36 -21.12
C ARG A 8 -9.70 12.29 -21.37
N LEU A 9 -9.81 11.80 -22.60
CA LEU A 9 -10.78 10.75 -22.97
C LEU A 9 -10.40 9.37 -22.42
N ALA A 10 -9.12 9.08 -22.24
CA ALA A 10 -8.64 7.84 -21.60
C ALA A 10 -8.96 7.77 -20.08
N ILE A 11 -9.33 8.89 -19.45
CA ILE A 11 -9.71 8.95 -18.03
C ILE A 11 -11.20 8.57 -17.83
N THR A 12 -12.02 8.62 -18.89
CA THR A 12 -13.50 8.65 -18.78
C THR A 12 -14.26 7.36 -19.04
N THR A 13 -13.62 6.21 -19.30
CA THR A 13 -14.35 4.96 -19.59
C THR A 13 -14.08 3.86 -18.55
N ILE A 14 -15.12 3.58 -17.72
CA ILE A 14 -15.38 2.42 -16.81
C ILE A 14 -15.19 2.71 -15.28
N PRO A 15 -16.19 2.37 -14.41
CA PRO A 15 -17.16 3.27 -13.76
C PRO A 15 -16.68 4.00 -12.48
N SER A 16 -17.30 5.17 -12.25
CA SER A 16 -17.60 5.92 -11.01
C SER A 16 -16.66 5.88 -9.78
N GLU A 17 -15.36 6.10 -9.96
CA GLU A 17 -14.55 6.82 -8.96
C GLU A 17 -13.70 7.86 -9.70
N HIS A 18 -14.25 9.06 -9.87
CA HIS A 18 -13.57 10.17 -10.55
C HIS A 18 -12.79 11.00 -9.52
N ILE A 19 -11.46 10.90 -9.56
CA ILE A 19 -10.59 11.94 -9.00
C ILE A 19 -10.40 12.96 -10.12
N GLU A 20 -10.95 14.17 -9.94
CA GLU A 20 -10.79 15.27 -10.89
C GLU A 20 -9.31 15.65 -11.01
N THR A 21 -8.69 15.34 -12.14
CA THR A 21 -7.37 15.86 -12.49
C THR A 21 -7.52 17.31 -12.93
N THR A 22 -7.11 18.26 -12.08
CA THR A 22 -7.05 19.68 -12.43
C THR A 22 -5.91 19.90 -13.42
N SER A 23 -6.22 20.14 -14.69
CA SER A 23 -5.19 20.40 -15.70
C SER A 23 -4.58 21.79 -15.53
N MET A 24 -3.31 21.89 -15.12
CA MET A 24 -2.54 23.13 -15.32
C MET A 24 -2.22 23.30 -16.81
N LYS A 25 -2.68 24.39 -17.42
CA LYS A 25 -2.25 24.81 -18.77
C LYS A 25 -0.92 25.56 -18.63
N PHE A 26 0.21 24.92 -18.95
CA PHE A 26 1.49 25.62 -19.09
C PHE A 26 2.18 25.26 -20.41
N ILE A 27 2.33 26.25 -21.29
CA ILE A 27 3.21 26.18 -22.46
C ILE A 27 4.12 27.40 -22.44
N ALA A 28 5.43 27.16 -22.40
CA ALA A 28 6.44 28.08 -22.94
C ALA A 28 7.29 27.25 -23.95
N PRO A 29 7.23 27.52 -25.27
CA PRO A 29 7.82 26.64 -26.29
C PRO A 29 9.34 26.76 -26.45
N THR A 30 10.03 27.62 -25.69
CA THR A 30 11.38 28.10 -26.04
C THR A 30 12.46 27.88 -24.98
N MET A 31 12.25 27.00 -23.99
CA MET A 31 13.31 26.70 -23.01
C MET A 31 14.23 25.57 -23.46
N THR A 32 15.55 25.77 -23.32
CA THR A 32 16.58 24.74 -23.41
C THR A 32 16.51 23.84 -22.18
N TYR A 33 16.39 22.53 -22.41
CA TYR A 33 16.32 21.54 -21.32
C TYR A 33 17.70 21.02 -20.96
N PRO A 34 17.95 20.68 -19.68
CA PRO A 34 19.18 20.01 -19.25
C PRO A 34 19.39 18.63 -19.89
N TRP A 35 18.31 17.98 -20.36
CA TRP A 35 18.37 16.69 -21.06
C TRP A 35 18.24 16.88 -22.57
N HIS A 36 19.25 16.44 -23.32
CA HIS A 36 19.45 16.84 -24.72
C HIS A 36 18.92 15.86 -25.77
N HIS A 37 18.42 14.68 -25.38
CA HIS A 37 18.05 13.62 -26.33
C HIS A 37 16.72 13.88 -27.07
N SER A 38 15.70 14.40 -26.38
CA SER A 38 14.42 14.72 -27.03
C SER A 38 13.58 15.74 -26.27
N SER A 39 13.56 16.98 -26.78
CA SER A 39 12.70 18.05 -26.24
C SER A 39 11.21 17.70 -26.25
N LYS A 40 10.75 16.88 -27.20
CA LYS A 40 9.36 16.41 -27.28
C LYS A 40 9.02 15.47 -26.12
N ILE A 41 9.88 14.51 -25.81
CA ILE A 41 9.66 13.56 -24.72
C ILE A 41 9.76 14.28 -23.38
N THR A 42 10.78 15.13 -23.19
CA THR A 42 10.90 15.95 -21.97
C THR A 42 9.67 16.82 -21.73
N ASN A 43 9.14 17.47 -22.77
CA ASN A 43 7.90 18.25 -22.67
C ASN A 43 6.70 17.38 -22.29
N THR A 44 6.56 16.21 -22.91
CA THR A 44 5.45 15.29 -22.65
C THR A 44 5.51 14.74 -21.23
N CYS A 45 6.67 14.25 -20.78
CA CYS A 45 6.88 13.74 -19.43
C CYS A 45 6.68 14.83 -18.38
N ARG A 46 7.19 16.05 -18.60
CA ARG A 46 6.96 17.17 -17.69
C ARG A 46 5.49 17.52 -17.56
N ALA A 47 4.78 17.63 -18.68
CA ALA A 47 3.35 17.88 -18.67
C ALA A 47 2.59 16.76 -17.94
N TYR A 48 3.03 15.51 -18.13
CA TYR A 48 2.48 14.36 -17.44
C TYR A 48 2.71 14.40 -15.93
N CYS A 49 3.92 14.71 -15.47
CA CYS A 49 4.24 14.83 -14.05
C CYS A 49 3.38 15.89 -13.36
N ALA A 50 3.28 17.07 -13.96
CA ALA A 50 2.54 18.20 -13.40
C ALA A 50 1.01 18.04 -13.44
N SER A 51 0.47 17.28 -14.40
CA SER A 51 -0.98 17.11 -14.54
C SER A 51 -1.53 15.79 -14.00
N VAL A 52 -0.67 14.79 -13.79
CA VAL A 52 -1.06 13.45 -13.37
C VAL A 52 -0.28 13.02 -12.14
N LEU A 53 1.05 12.87 -12.21
CA LEU A 53 1.80 12.23 -11.13
C LEU A 53 1.74 12.99 -9.80
N TRP A 54 2.20 14.25 -9.77
CA TRP A 54 2.33 14.98 -8.51
C TRP A 54 0.99 15.31 -7.83
N PRO A 55 -0.05 15.76 -8.56
CA PRO A 55 -1.37 15.95 -7.97
C PRO A 55 -1.94 14.67 -7.35
N THR A 56 -1.57 13.50 -7.89
CA THR A 56 -2.04 12.23 -7.34
C THR A 56 -1.24 11.78 -6.12
N LEU A 57 0.05 12.07 -6.03
CA LEU A 57 0.84 11.76 -4.82
C LEU A 57 0.41 12.59 -3.61
N SER A 58 0.00 13.84 -3.84
CA SER A 58 -0.46 14.77 -2.80
C SER A 58 -1.86 15.30 -3.12
N PRO A 59 -2.91 14.48 -2.96
CA PRO A 59 -4.27 14.91 -3.28
C PRO A 59 -4.70 16.03 -2.32
N GLY A 60 -5.19 17.16 -2.84
CA GLY A 60 -5.65 18.30 -2.05
C GLY A 60 -5.15 19.66 -2.57
N ALA A 61 -6.08 20.55 -2.90
CA ALA A 61 -5.85 21.70 -3.79
C ALA A 61 -4.98 22.86 -3.26
N SER A 62 -4.70 22.99 -1.95
CA SER A 62 -4.07 24.22 -1.43
C SER A 62 -2.54 24.16 -1.27
N ILE A 63 -1.95 22.98 -1.13
CA ILE A 63 -0.49 22.79 -1.00
C ILE A 63 0.12 22.24 -2.29
N SER A 64 -0.66 21.51 -3.11
CA SER A 64 -0.19 20.96 -4.38
C SER A 64 0.28 22.06 -5.34
N GLU A 65 -0.36 23.23 -5.37
CA GLU A 65 0.05 24.31 -6.28
C GLU A 65 1.45 24.90 -5.94
N VAL A 66 1.85 24.92 -4.66
CA VAL A 66 3.15 25.46 -4.23
C VAL A 66 4.25 24.40 -4.35
N SER A 67 3.97 23.15 -4.01
CA SER A 67 4.91 22.03 -4.22
C SER A 67 5.14 21.79 -5.71
N ASP A 68 4.08 21.73 -6.53
CA ASP A 68 4.18 21.44 -7.96
C ASP A 68 4.97 22.52 -8.69
N MET A 69 4.74 23.80 -8.38
CA MET A 69 5.50 24.91 -8.96
C MET A 69 6.97 24.90 -8.54
N THR A 70 7.27 24.49 -7.30
CA THR A 70 8.65 24.38 -6.81
C THR A 70 9.37 23.20 -7.45
N TRP A 71 8.70 22.05 -7.57
CA TRP A 71 9.24 20.85 -8.19
C TRP A 71 9.45 21.04 -9.69
N VAL A 72 8.51 21.67 -10.42
CA VAL A 72 8.70 22.03 -11.84
C VAL A 72 9.95 22.89 -11.99
N ARG A 73 10.10 23.94 -11.17
CA ARG A 73 11.26 24.84 -11.25
C ARG A 73 12.57 24.09 -10.98
N LEU A 74 12.59 23.21 -9.97
CA LEU A 74 13.76 22.43 -9.61
C LEU A 74 14.18 21.49 -10.76
N VAL A 75 13.20 20.77 -11.34
CA VAL A 75 13.41 19.89 -12.50
C VAL A 75 14.06 20.64 -13.66
N MET A 76 13.65 21.88 -13.92
CA MET A 76 14.19 22.68 -15.03
C MET A 76 15.66 23.10 -14.85
N HIS A 77 16.17 23.12 -13.61
CA HIS A 77 17.53 23.59 -13.31
C HIS A 77 18.49 22.47 -12.90
N GLU A 78 17.98 21.28 -12.56
CA GLU A 78 18.76 20.15 -12.06
C GLU A 78 18.78 18.99 -13.07
N PRO A 79 19.89 18.76 -13.80
CA PRO A 79 19.96 17.73 -14.84
C PRO A 79 19.60 16.33 -14.33
N ILE A 80 20.10 15.97 -13.15
CA ILE A 80 19.84 14.68 -12.51
C ILE A 80 18.37 14.45 -12.17
N LEU A 81 17.67 15.51 -11.79
CA LEU A 81 16.26 15.44 -11.46
C LEU A 81 15.42 15.37 -12.72
N MET A 82 15.81 16.09 -13.78
CA MET A 82 15.17 15.99 -15.08
C MET A 82 15.20 14.57 -15.64
N THR A 83 16.36 13.89 -15.60
CA THR A 83 16.47 12.50 -16.07
C THR A 83 15.65 11.55 -15.19
N ALA A 84 15.71 11.70 -13.87
CA ALA A 84 15.01 10.84 -12.92
C ALA A 84 13.48 10.94 -13.04
N ILE A 85 12.96 12.17 -13.20
CA ILE A 85 11.52 12.42 -13.37
C ILE A 85 11.04 11.93 -14.74
N THR A 86 11.86 12.07 -15.78
CA THR A 86 11.55 11.50 -17.11
C THR A 86 11.49 9.98 -17.04
N PHE A 87 12.45 9.35 -16.35
CA PHE A 87 12.43 7.92 -16.06
C PHE A 87 11.14 7.51 -15.34
N GLY A 88 10.80 8.15 -14.21
CA GLY A 88 9.58 7.83 -13.46
C GLY A 88 8.30 8.01 -14.28
N SER A 89 8.22 9.07 -15.09
CA SER A 89 7.11 9.29 -16.01
C SER A 89 6.97 8.17 -17.04
N LEU A 90 8.08 7.74 -17.65
CA LEU A 90 8.08 6.67 -18.64
C LEU A 90 7.76 5.32 -18.00
N SER A 91 8.26 5.02 -16.79
CA SER A 91 7.92 3.80 -16.05
C SER A 91 6.42 3.73 -15.73
N HIS A 92 5.83 4.84 -15.31
CA HIS A 92 4.41 4.90 -15.01
C HIS A 92 3.53 4.76 -16.27
N GLN A 93 3.97 5.29 -17.41
CA GLN A 93 3.32 5.08 -18.71
C GLN A 93 3.47 3.64 -19.19
N HIS A 94 4.65 3.05 -19.02
CA HIS A 94 4.94 1.66 -19.36
C HIS A 94 4.03 0.70 -18.60
N LEU A 95 3.87 0.90 -17.28
CA LEU A 95 2.98 0.07 -16.47
C LEU A 95 1.50 0.18 -16.90
N GLN A 96 1.04 1.38 -17.24
CA GLN A 96 -0.32 1.54 -17.78
C GLN A 96 -0.51 0.85 -19.13
N TRP A 97 0.53 0.85 -19.97
CA TRP A 97 0.51 0.13 -21.23
C TRP A 97 0.47 -1.39 -21.01
N LEU A 98 1.31 -1.93 -20.12
CA LEU A 98 1.26 -3.34 -19.72
C LEU A 98 -0.13 -3.73 -19.18
N ASN A 99 -0.72 -2.90 -18.33
CA ASN A 99 -2.05 -3.14 -17.78
C ASN A 99 -3.21 -2.88 -18.77
N ARG A 100 -2.91 -2.57 -20.04
CA ARG A 100 -3.88 -2.27 -21.11
C ARG A 100 -4.83 -1.12 -20.78
N PHE A 101 -4.42 -0.20 -19.91
CA PHE A 101 -5.16 1.02 -19.61
C PHE A 101 -4.95 2.10 -20.66
N VAL A 102 -3.89 1.99 -21.47
CA VAL A 102 -3.64 2.85 -22.63
C VAL A 102 -3.47 2.00 -23.91
N PRO A 103 -3.85 2.53 -25.08
CA PRO A 103 -3.71 1.82 -26.35
C PRO A 103 -2.27 1.41 -26.68
N ASP A 104 -2.09 0.31 -27.41
CA ASP A 104 -0.76 -0.24 -27.76
C ASP A 104 0.13 0.72 -28.57
N CYS A 105 -0.46 1.66 -29.29
CA CYS A 105 0.29 2.67 -30.05
C CYS A 105 0.90 3.78 -29.18
N MET A 106 0.60 3.81 -27.88
CA MET A 106 1.02 4.90 -26.97
C MET A 106 2.38 4.66 -26.31
N PHE A 107 2.91 3.43 -26.31
CA PHE A 107 4.20 3.09 -25.72
C PHE A 107 4.97 2.10 -26.59
N GLY A 108 5.79 2.61 -27.50
CA GLY A 108 6.53 1.79 -28.48
C GLY A 108 8.00 1.56 -28.10
N GLU A 109 8.76 0.99 -29.06
CA GLU A 109 10.20 0.75 -28.91
C GLU A 109 10.99 2.02 -28.58
N ARG A 110 10.55 3.16 -29.11
CA ARG A 110 11.20 4.46 -28.87
C ARG A 110 11.07 4.86 -27.40
N GLU A 111 9.89 4.79 -26.82
CA GLU A 111 9.65 5.13 -25.42
C GLU A 111 10.42 4.18 -24.49
N GLN A 112 10.44 2.88 -24.82
CA GLN A 112 11.25 1.88 -24.10
C GLN A 112 12.76 2.19 -24.17
N GLN A 113 13.26 2.65 -25.31
CA GLN A 113 14.67 3.03 -25.44
C GLN A 113 14.99 4.26 -24.58
N HIS A 114 14.14 5.29 -24.61
CA HIS A 114 14.35 6.47 -23.78
C HIS A 114 14.25 6.16 -22.29
N LEU A 115 13.37 5.24 -21.90
CA LEU A 115 13.25 4.77 -20.53
C LEU A 115 14.56 4.18 -20.03
N ARG A 116 15.18 3.24 -20.78
CA ARG A 116 16.50 2.67 -20.45
C ARG A 116 17.60 3.72 -20.40
N VAL A 117 17.61 4.65 -21.36
CA VAL A 117 18.60 5.75 -21.39
C VAL A 117 18.45 6.64 -20.15
N CYS A 118 17.23 7.04 -19.79
CA CYS A 118 16.99 7.88 -18.62
C CYS A 118 17.41 7.18 -17.33
N GLU A 119 17.16 5.87 -17.21
CA GLU A 119 17.62 5.06 -16.07
C GLU A 119 19.15 5.09 -15.94
N MET A 120 19.86 4.72 -17.02
CA MET A 120 21.32 4.69 -17.04
C MET A 120 21.95 6.06 -16.77
N GLU A 121 21.42 7.12 -17.40
CA GLU A 121 21.91 8.48 -17.20
C GLU A 121 21.67 8.99 -15.78
N THR A 122 20.50 8.68 -15.20
CA THR A 122 20.21 9.04 -13.81
C THR A 122 21.19 8.38 -12.85
N ILE A 123 21.50 7.09 -13.06
CA ILE A 123 22.52 6.38 -12.27
C ILE A 123 23.90 7.02 -12.43
N ALA A 124 24.30 7.37 -13.66
CA ALA A 124 25.59 8.01 -13.93
C ALA A 124 25.70 9.37 -13.24
N LEU A 125 24.65 10.20 -13.33
CA LEU A 125 24.59 11.52 -12.68
C LEU A 125 24.55 11.40 -11.15
N LEU A 126 23.80 10.45 -10.59
CA LEU A 126 23.78 10.16 -9.15
C LEU A 126 25.18 9.81 -8.64
N ASN A 127 25.89 8.92 -9.34
CA ASN A 127 27.25 8.55 -8.95
C ASN A 127 28.24 9.72 -9.00
N GLN A 128 27.97 10.77 -9.79
CA GLN A 128 28.77 11.99 -9.80
C GLN A 128 28.39 12.95 -8.66
N GLU A 129 27.09 13.17 -8.44
CA GLU A 129 26.61 14.06 -7.37
C GLU A 129 26.91 13.50 -5.98
N LEU A 130 26.82 12.18 -5.78
CA LEU A 130 27.12 11.53 -4.50
C LEU A 130 28.59 11.64 -4.08
N LYS A 131 29.52 11.92 -5.02
CA LYS A 131 30.94 12.18 -4.71
C LYS A 131 31.18 13.58 -4.15
N LYS A 132 30.19 14.48 -4.23
CA LYS A 132 30.29 15.87 -3.79
C LYS A 132 29.68 15.98 -2.37
N PRO A 133 30.49 16.24 -1.31
CA PRO A 133 30.01 16.21 0.07
C PRO A 133 28.80 17.13 0.33
N ASP A 134 28.86 18.35 -0.20
CA ASP A 134 27.82 19.38 0.05
C ASP A 134 26.53 19.14 -0.76
N ARG A 135 26.55 18.22 -1.72
CA ARG A 135 25.44 17.96 -2.65
C ARG A 135 24.80 16.59 -2.45
N ALA A 136 25.51 15.64 -1.84
CA ALA A 136 25.10 14.24 -1.74
C ALA A 136 23.71 14.05 -1.10
N ALA A 137 23.35 14.88 -0.12
CA ALA A 137 22.03 14.83 0.56
C ALA A 137 21.08 15.98 0.16
N SER A 138 21.35 16.67 -0.96
CA SER A 138 20.50 17.76 -1.44
C SER A 138 19.13 17.27 -1.92
N ASN A 139 18.12 18.16 -1.93
CA ASN A 139 16.75 17.79 -2.37
C ASN A 139 16.69 17.16 -3.76
N PRO A 140 17.40 17.68 -4.79
CA PRO A 140 17.39 17.07 -6.11
C PRO A 140 17.90 15.63 -6.08
N VAL A 141 18.97 15.35 -5.31
CA VAL A 141 19.52 14.00 -5.19
C VAL A 141 18.56 13.07 -4.46
N ILE A 142 17.99 13.50 -3.33
CA ILE A 142 17.00 12.69 -2.58
C ILE A 142 15.79 12.34 -3.47
N LEU A 143 15.23 13.33 -4.17
CA LEU A 143 14.09 13.11 -5.05
C LEU A 143 14.46 12.22 -6.26
N SER A 144 15.65 12.38 -6.85
CA SER A 144 16.15 11.50 -7.91
C SER A 144 16.32 10.05 -7.43
N VAL A 145 16.91 9.82 -6.25
CA VAL A 145 17.04 8.47 -5.68
C VAL A 145 15.67 7.88 -5.36
N MET A 146 14.72 8.68 -4.88
CA MET A 146 13.34 8.24 -4.65
C MET A 146 12.68 7.76 -5.96
N CYS A 147 12.87 8.49 -7.06
CA CYS A 147 12.42 8.05 -8.38
C CYS A 147 13.06 6.72 -8.78
N MET A 148 14.37 6.55 -8.59
CA MET A 148 15.04 5.28 -8.89
C MET A 148 14.55 4.12 -8.00
N ALA A 149 14.21 4.40 -6.75
CA ALA A 149 13.73 3.40 -5.80
C ALA A 149 12.32 2.88 -6.11
N HIS A 150 11.44 3.67 -6.72
CA HIS A 150 10.02 3.30 -6.88
C HIS A 150 9.54 3.29 -8.34
N ASN A 151 10.47 3.24 -9.31
CA ASN A 151 10.12 3.16 -10.73
C ASN A 151 10.93 2.10 -11.49
N ALA A 152 11.64 1.22 -10.77
CA ALA A 152 12.40 0.14 -11.37
C ALA A 152 11.49 -0.84 -12.11
N ILE A 153 11.96 -1.30 -13.27
CA ILE A 153 11.19 -2.19 -14.14
C ILE A 153 11.78 -3.59 -13.98
N GLY A 154 11.13 -4.39 -13.15
CA GLY A 154 11.44 -5.81 -12.94
C GLY A 154 10.18 -6.67 -12.96
N ILE A 155 9.13 -6.23 -13.66
CA ILE A 155 7.87 -6.96 -13.72
C ILE A 155 8.08 -8.19 -14.60
N SER A 156 8.13 -9.38 -14.01
CA SER A 156 7.94 -10.62 -14.75
C SER A 156 6.53 -10.61 -15.33
N GLU A 157 6.37 -10.80 -16.63
CA GLU A 157 5.06 -10.91 -17.32
C GLU A 157 4.13 -11.93 -16.63
N GLU A 158 4.72 -12.93 -15.96
CA GLU A 158 4.04 -13.93 -15.13
C GLU A 158 3.20 -13.35 -13.99
N GLN A 159 3.56 -12.16 -13.47
CA GLN A 159 2.84 -11.51 -12.36
C GLN A 159 1.69 -10.59 -12.81
N GLN A 160 1.57 -10.34 -14.12
CA GLN A 160 0.60 -9.41 -14.72
C GLN A 160 -0.85 -9.88 -14.58
N PHE A 161 -1.07 -11.19 -14.43
CA PHE A 161 -2.41 -11.80 -14.42
C PHE A 161 -2.85 -12.33 -13.06
N TRP A 162 -2.10 -12.06 -11.99
CA TRP A 162 -2.51 -12.51 -10.66
C TRP A 162 -3.70 -11.71 -10.20
N HIS A 163 -4.77 -12.43 -9.87
CA HIS A 163 -5.96 -11.85 -9.27
C HIS A 163 -5.68 -11.59 -7.79
N VAL A 164 -5.93 -10.37 -7.32
CA VAL A 164 -5.97 -10.08 -5.88
C VAL A 164 -7.37 -10.47 -5.40
N PRO A 165 -7.49 -11.33 -4.37
CA PRO A 165 -8.78 -11.93 -3.99
C PRO A 165 -9.74 -10.91 -3.36
N PHE A 166 -9.23 -9.85 -2.75
CA PHE A 166 -10.03 -8.80 -2.13
C PHE A 166 -10.53 -7.77 -3.15
N THR A 167 -11.69 -7.17 -2.87
CA THR A 167 -12.34 -6.13 -3.69
C THR A 167 -12.42 -4.77 -2.98
N PRO A 168 -11.28 -4.16 -2.61
CA PRO A 168 -11.26 -2.95 -1.81
C PRO A 168 -11.76 -1.71 -2.57
N PRO A 169 -12.43 -0.77 -1.87
CA PRO A 169 -12.71 0.56 -2.42
C PRO A 169 -11.44 1.41 -2.46
N MET A 170 -11.52 2.61 -3.03
CA MET A 170 -10.44 3.62 -2.95
C MET A 170 -9.07 3.19 -3.48
N ARG A 171 -9.00 2.19 -4.37
CA ARG A 171 -7.74 1.69 -4.98
C ARG A 171 -6.91 2.78 -5.67
N ARG A 172 -7.58 3.85 -6.11
CA ARG A 172 -6.96 4.99 -6.81
C ARG A 172 -6.59 6.16 -5.89
N LEU A 173 -6.91 6.11 -4.59
CA LEU A 173 -6.49 7.14 -3.64
C LEU A 173 -4.96 7.17 -3.58
N GLN A 174 -4.34 8.31 -3.87
CA GLN A 174 -2.90 8.43 -4.11
C GLN A 174 -2.31 7.51 -5.20
N ARG A 175 -3.16 7.04 -6.14
CA ARG A 175 -2.76 6.18 -7.26
C ARG A 175 -1.89 4.98 -6.88
N ILE A 176 -2.16 4.36 -5.72
CA ILE A 176 -1.43 3.17 -5.25
C ILE A 176 -1.62 1.99 -6.22
N ASP A 177 -2.73 1.97 -6.97
CA ASP A 177 -2.95 1.05 -8.09
C ASP A 177 -1.82 1.09 -9.14
N VAL A 178 -1.12 2.22 -9.28
CA VAL A 178 0.03 2.35 -10.19
C VAL A 178 1.35 2.47 -9.44
N HIS A 179 1.44 3.34 -8.43
CA HIS A 179 2.68 3.51 -7.66
C HIS A 179 3.06 2.28 -6.84
N GLY A 180 2.07 1.53 -6.35
CA GLY A 180 2.30 0.23 -5.72
C GLY A 180 2.61 -0.88 -6.73
N GLY A 181 2.33 -0.69 -8.02
CA GLY A 181 2.62 -1.68 -9.07
C GLY A 181 4.07 -1.66 -9.56
N LEU A 182 4.78 -0.57 -9.29
CA LEU A 182 6.21 -0.44 -9.54
C LEU A 182 6.96 -0.95 -8.31
N ARG A 183 7.38 -2.23 -8.38
CA ARG A 183 8.01 -2.89 -7.23
C ARG A 183 9.25 -2.11 -6.75
N PRO A 184 9.37 -1.79 -5.45
CA PRO A 184 10.49 -0.99 -4.96
C PRO A 184 11.84 -1.68 -5.16
N ASN A 185 12.83 -0.94 -5.64
CA ASN A 185 14.22 -1.38 -5.69
C ASN A 185 14.88 -1.15 -4.33
N LEU A 186 15.10 -2.23 -3.58
CA LEU A 186 15.63 -2.18 -2.23
C LEU A 186 17.03 -1.57 -2.12
N MET A 187 17.89 -1.69 -3.14
CA MET A 187 19.22 -1.07 -3.11
C MET A 187 19.11 0.46 -3.17
N HIS A 188 18.30 0.99 -4.08
CA HIS A 188 18.04 2.43 -4.15
C HIS A 188 17.28 2.93 -2.92
N PHE A 189 16.36 2.14 -2.37
CA PHE A 189 15.62 2.48 -1.17
C PHE A 189 16.54 2.55 0.08
N GLN A 190 17.45 1.60 0.26
CA GLN A 190 18.48 1.65 1.32
C GLN A 190 19.40 2.87 1.16
N GLY A 191 19.76 3.21 -0.09
CA GLY A 191 20.47 4.45 -0.40
C GLY A 191 19.68 5.69 0.02
N LEU A 192 18.38 5.74 -0.30
CA LEU A 192 17.48 6.83 0.08
C LEU A 192 17.43 7.02 1.60
N ILE A 193 17.27 5.92 2.36
CA ILE A 193 17.29 5.94 3.82
C ILE A 193 18.60 6.54 4.34
N SER A 194 19.73 6.11 3.79
CA SER A 194 21.05 6.60 4.20
C SER A 194 21.22 8.10 3.95
N LEU A 195 20.75 8.60 2.80
CA LEU A 195 20.81 10.02 2.46
C LEU A 195 19.94 10.89 3.37
N ILE A 196 18.73 10.45 3.67
CA ILE A 196 17.83 11.20 4.55
C ILE A 196 18.36 11.20 5.98
N LYS A 197 18.92 10.08 6.46
CA LYS A 197 19.59 10.03 7.76
C LYS A 197 20.80 10.95 7.81
N LEU A 198 21.63 10.98 6.76
CA LEU A 198 22.76 11.90 6.64
C LEU A 198 22.31 13.37 6.71
N ARG A 199 21.13 13.67 6.18
CA ARG A 199 20.53 15.01 6.23
C ARG A 199 19.98 15.40 7.61
N GLY A 200 19.76 14.44 8.51
CA GLY A 200 19.16 14.67 9.82
C GLY A 200 17.69 14.22 9.95
N GLY A 201 17.18 13.43 9.00
CA GLY A 201 15.81 12.90 9.02
C GLY A 201 14.85 13.63 8.08
N LEU A 202 13.57 13.21 8.08
CA LEU A 202 12.55 13.80 7.21
C LEU A 202 12.30 15.28 7.51
N GLU A 203 12.40 15.69 8.78
CA GLU A 203 12.21 17.08 9.21
C GLU A 203 13.27 18.04 8.64
N ALA A 204 14.44 17.53 8.27
CA ALA A 204 15.52 18.31 7.67
C ALA A 204 15.35 18.52 6.14
N ILE A 205 14.29 17.96 5.55
CA ILE A 205 13.96 18.16 4.14
C ILE A 205 13.22 19.50 3.99
N ASP A 206 13.86 20.44 3.31
CA ASP A 206 13.34 21.80 3.08
C ASP A 206 12.65 21.96 1.69
N LEU A 207 12.38 20.85 0.98
CA LEU A 207 11.55 20.87 -0.22
C LEU A 207 10.08 20.60 0.14
N PRO A 208 9.17 21.58 -0.03
CA PRO A 208 7.75 21.40 0.27
C PRO A 208 7.15 20.19 -0.46
N GLY A 209 6.40 19.37 0.27
CA GLY A 209 5.75 18.16 -0.23
C GLY A 209 6.64 16.92 -0.34
N LEU A 210 7.97 17.04 -0.22
CA LEU A 210 8.86 15.88 -0.37
C LEU A 210 8.78 14.91 0.82
N ALA A 211 8.75 15.40 2.05
CA ALA A 211 8.69 14.53 3.23
C ALA A 211 7.44 13.61 3.27
N PRO A 212 6.21 14.10 3.01
CA PRO A 212 5.03 13.24 2.94
C PRO A 212 5.09 12.21 1.80
N VAL A 213 5.65 12.61 0.65
CA VAL A 213 5.83 11.71 -0.49
C VAL A 213 6.85 10.61 -0.18
N VAL A 214 7.94 10.93 0.50
CA VAL A 214 8.90 9.93 1.00
C VAL A 214 8.25 9.02 2.05
N SER A 215 7.44 9.57 2.96
CA SER A 215 6.70 8.78 3.95
C SER A 215 5.73 7.79 3.29
N LEU A 216 5.01 8.20 2.24
CA LEU A 216 4.18 7.29 1.44
C LEU A 216 5.01 6.19 0.80
N SER A 217 6.14 6.54 0.17
CA SER A 217 7.07 5.60 -0.43
C SER A 217 7.58 4.55 0.56
N ASP A 218 7.89 4.98 1.79
CA ASP A 218 8.30 4.08 2.88
C ASP A 218 7.17 3.14 3.28
N ILE A 219 5.93 3.63 3.40
CA ILE A 219 4.76 2.78 3.68
C ILE A 219 4.49 1.77 2.56
N VAL A 220 4.60 2.18 1.28
CA VAL A 220 4.44 1.27 0.13
C VAL A 220 5.49 0.17 0.18
N THR A 221 6.76 0.52 0.39
CA THR A 221 7.86 -0.45 0.48
C THR A 221 7.71 -1.36 1.70
N SER A 222 7.40 -0.78 2.85
CA SER A 222 7.19 -1.51 4.09
C SER A 222 6.01 -2.48 4.00
N THR A 223 4.94 -2.11 3.30
CA THR A 223 3.80 -3.01 3.01
C THR A 223 4.23 -4.14 2.08
N ALA A 224 4.86 -3.82 0.94
CA ALA A 224 5.24 -4.80 -0.08
C ALA A 224 6.23 -5.87 0.43
N TYR A 225 7.04 -5.53 1.42
CA TYR A 225 8.04 -6.42 2.01
C TYR A 225 7.72 -6.85 3.45
N HIS A 226 6.55 -6.48 3.98
CA HIS A 226 6.15 -6.74 5.37
C HIS A 226 7.24 -6.38 6.40
N THR A 227 7.73 -5.14 6.33
CA THR A 227 8.75 -4.60 7.22
C THR A 227 8.23 -3.38 7.96
N ALA A 228 8.88 -2.99 9.05
CA ALA A 228 8.55 -1.77 9.76
C ALA A 228 9.01 -0.54 8.95
N PRO A 229 8.24 0.57 8.96
CA PRO A 229 8.64 1.82 8.32
C PRO A 229 10.00 2.33 8.82
N SER A 230 10.81 2.85 7.91
CA SER A 230 12.14 3.38 8.19
C SER A 230 12.14 4.82 8.73
N PHE A 231 11.04 5.54 8.52
CA PHE A 231 10.87 6.93 8.95
C PHE A 231 9.63 7.13 9.84
N PRO A 232 9.57 8.23 10.61
CA PRO A 232 8.33 8.68 11.22
C PRO A 232 7.28 9.03 10.15
N PHE A 233 6.00 8.88 10.49
CA PHE A 233 4.89 9.29 9.62
C PHE A 233 4.95 10.80 9.34
N SER A 234 4.76 11.18 8.07
CA SER A 234 4.65 12.58 7.65
C SER A 234 3.34 12.81 6.89
N ALA A 235 2.49 13.70 7.41
CA ALA A 235 1.17 14.00 6.87
C ALA A 235 1.27 14.91 5.64
N LEU A 236 0.32 14.78 4.71
CA LEU A 236 0.23 15.62 3.51
C LEU A 236 0.04 17.12 3.84
N GLN A 237 -0.61 17.42 4.96
CA GLN A 237 -0.83 18.79 5.43
C GLN A 237 -0.10 19.03 6.75
N VAL A 238 0.57 20.17 6.84
CA VAL A 238 1.42 20.55 7.98
C VAL A 238 0.60 20.65 9.28
N GLU A 239 -0.66 21.05 9.18
CA GLU A 239 -1.57 21.18 10.33
C GLU A 239 -1.86 19.83 11.00
N ARG A 240 -1.68 18.72 10.28
CA ARG A 240 -1.85 17.36 10.79
C ARG A 240 -0.53 16.69 11.17
N GLN A 241 0.58 17.40 11.07
CA GLN A 241 1.87 16.86 11.48
C GLN A 241 1.83 16.57 12.99
N ASN A 242 2.32 15.39 13.38
CA ASN A 242 2.32 14.89 14.76
C ASN A 242 0.95 14.57 15.36
N TYR A 243 -0.13 14.55 14.57
CA TYR A 243 -1.40 13.99 15.03
C TYR A 243 -1.19 12.54 15.48
N SER A 244 -1.83 12.17 16.57
CA SER A 244 -1.96 10.78 16.98
C SER A 244 -2.98 10.05 16.09
N LEU A 245 -3.00 8.71 16.15
CA LEU A 245 -3.96 7.92 15.39
C LEU A 245 -5.41 8.25 15.81
N GLN A 246 -5.62 8.50 17.11
CA GLN A 246 -6.90 8.92 17.66
C GLN A 246 -7.33 10.29 17.11
N GLU A 247 -6.42 11.27 17.07
CA GLU A 247 -6.70 12.61 16.54
C GLU A 247 -7.00 12.58 15.03
N MET A 248 -6.26 11.76 14.27
CA MET A 248 -6.42 11.61 12.82
C MET A 248 -7.77 11.01 12.43
N LEU A 249 -8.29 10.04 13.20
CA LEU A 249 -9.53 9.33 12.90
C LEU A 249 -10.73 9.75 13.76
N GLY A 250 -10.53 10.53 14.83
CA GLY A 250 -11.61 11.07 15.66
C GLY A 250 -12.25 10.05 16.63
N TYR A 251 -11.46 9.19 17.27
CA TYR A 251 -11.92 8.26 18.31
C TYR A 251 -11.11 8.40 19.62
N THR A 252 -11.47 7.69 20.68
CA THR A 252 -10.72 7.66 21.96
C THR A 252 -10.28 6.26 22.35
N MET A 253 -9.31 6.14 23.28
CA MET A 253 -8.91 4.83 23.82
C MET A 253 -10.04 4.12 24.58
N ALA A 254 -11.04 4.86 25.08
CA ALA A 254 -12.23 4.25 25.68
C ALA A 254 -13.07 3.50 24.63
N ASP A 255 -13.11 4.00 23.39
CA ASP A 255 -13.78 3.32 22.27
C ASP A 255 -13.04 2.05 21.89
N VAL A 256 -11.69 2.09 21.87
CA VAL A 256 -10.83 0.92 21.65
C VAL A 256 -11.09 -0.14 22.74
N ASP A 257 -11.07 0.25 24.01
CA ASP A 257 -11.30 -0.65 25.13
C ASP A 257 -12.69 -1.27 25.12
N ARG A 258 -13.71 -0.49 24.72
CA ARG A 258 -15.08 -0.97 24.59
C ARG A 258 -15.24 -2.03 23.51
N HIS A 259 -14.57 -1.88 22.37
CA HIS A 259 -14.68 -2.81 21.25
C HIS A 259 -13.75 -4.02 21.40
N TYR A 260 -12.48 -3.78 21.74
CA TYR A 260 -11.42 -4.79 21.68
C TYR A 260 -10.74 -5.10 23.01
N GLY A 261 -11.07 -4.44 24.11
CA GLY A 261 -10.37 -4.61 25.39
C GLY A 261 -10.31 -6.05 25.93
N ARG A 262 -11.24 -6.92 25.52
CA ARG A 262 -11.24 -8.36 25.87
C ARG A 262 -10.14 -9.17 25.17
N LEU A 263 -9.58 -8.67 24.08
CA LEU A 263 -8.49 -9.32 23.36
C LEU A 263 -7.16 -9.30 24.15
N ARG A 264 -7.04 -8.42 25.16
CA ARG A 264 -5.92 -8.48 26.13
C ARG A 264 -5.81 -9.84 26.82
N TRP A 265 -6.94 -10.53 27.04
CA TRP A 265 -6.97 -11.83 27.70
C TRP A 265 -6.33 -12.96 26.89
N ILE A 266 -6.08 -12.71 25.61
CA ILE A 266 -5.42 -13.67 24.71
C ILE A 266 -4.06 -13.18 24.22
N GLY A 267 -3.51 -12.14 24.85
CA GLY A 267 -2.16 -11.64 24.58
C GLY A 267 -2.07 -10.50 23.56
N LEU A 268 -3.18 -9.95 23.06
CA LEU A 268 -3.12 -8.81 22.15
C LEU A 268 -2.76 -7.52 22.92
N THR A 269 -1.82 -6.77 22.37
CA THR A 269 -1.34 -5.52 22.96
C THR A 269 -2.31 -4.37 22.71
N THR A 270 -2.17 -3.28 23.48
CA THR A 270 -3.01 -2.09 23.32
C THR A 270 -2.85 -1.47 21.94
N GLU A 271 -1.63 -1.46 21.41
CA GLU A 271 -1.29 -0.92 20.08
C GLU A 271 -1.97 -1.73 18.96
N MET A 272 -2.01 -3.06 19.09
CA MET A 272 -2.69 -3.91 18.09
C MET A 272 -4.21 -3.71 18.13
N MET A 273 -4.80 -3.64 19.32
CA MET A 273 -6.24 -3.38 19.46
C MET A 273 -6.61 -2.00 18.94
N GLU A 274 -5.75 -1.01 19.17
CA GLU A 274 -5.94 0.34 18.66
C GLU A 274 -5.93 0.37 17.13
N VAL A 275 -4.93 -0.26 16.48
CA VAL A 275 -4.89 -0.26 15.02
C VAL A 275 -6.06 -1.03 14.40
N PHE A 276 -6.53 -2.12 15.04
CA PHE A 276 -7.74 -2.82 14.61
C PHE A 276 -8.98 -1.93 14.72
N HIS A 277 -9.09 -1.13 15.77
CA HIS A 277 -10.18 -0.16 15.89
C HIS A 277 -10.09 0.91 14.81
N ALA A 278 -8.89 1.45 14.58
CA ALA A 278 -8.64 2.46 13.55
C ALA A 278 -8.96 1.94 12.13
N MET A 279 -8.69 0.66 11.84
CA MET A 279 -9.11 0.02 10.58
C MET A 279 -10.62 0.10 10.37
N ASN A 280 -11.42 -0.24 11.38
CA ASN A 280 -12.88 -0.16 11.27
C ASN A 280 -13.36 1.28 11.10
N VAL A 281 -12.82 2.20 11.91
CA VAL A 281 -13.18 3.62 11.84
C VAL A 281 -12.85 4.19 10.45
N TYR A 282 -11.67 3.87 9.90
CA TYR A 282 -11.30 4.27 8.55
C TYR A 282 -12.29 3.72 7.51
N MET A 283 -12.67 2.44 7.58
CA MET A 283 -13.63 1.89 6.63
C MET A 283 -15.02 2.51 6.77
N SER A 284 -15.47 2.86 7.97
CA SER A 284 -16.70 3.64 8.17
C SER A 284 -16.61 5.05 7.57
N ILE A 285 -15.44 5.70 7.64
CA ILE A 285 -15.20 6.99 6.96
C ILE A 285 -15.29 6.82 5.44
N VAL A 286 -14.73 5.72 4.90
CA VAL A 286 -14.83 5.37 3.48
C VAL A 286 -16.28 5.13 3.07
N ASP A 287 -17.10 4.44 3.86
CA ASP A 287 -18.53 4.25 3.58
C ASP A 287 -19.27 5.58 3.45
N VAL A 288 -19.13 6.45 4.45
CA VAL A 288 -19.73 7.80 4.43
C VAL A 288 -19.28 8.60 3.20
N TYR A 289 -18.03 8.40 2.78
CA TYR A 289 -17.49 9.02 1.58
C TYR A 289 -18.13 8.48 0.29
N LEU A 290 -18.23 7.16 0.16
CA LEU A 290 -18.80 6.49 -1.02
C LEU A 290 -20.31 6.73 -1.17
N GLU A 291 -21.02 6.91 -0.07
CA GLU A 291 -22.45 7.28 -0.06
C GLU A 291 -22.72 8.71 -0.57
N GLY A 292 -21.68 9.53 -0.77
CA GLY A 292 -21.80 10.90 -1.28
C GLY A 292 -22.35 11.90 -0.26
N ASN A 293 -22.33 11.56 1.03
CA ASN A 293 -22.92 12.34 2.11
C ASN A 293 -22.13 13.60 2.51
N GLN A 294 -21.00 13.91 1.86
CA GLN A 294 -20.16 15.07 2.18
C GLN A 294 -20.14 16.13 1.07
N THR A 295 -20.48 17.38 1.43
CA THR A 295 -20.50 18.55 0.53
C THR A 295 -19.12 19.03 0.07
N ARG A 296 -18.02 18.55 0.69
CA ARG A 296 -16.64 18.89 0.31
C ARG A 296 -15.68 17.74 0.67
N THR A 297 -15.35 16.92 -0.32
CA THR A 297 -14.39 15.81 -0.16
C THR A 297 -12.99 16.32 0.14
N ASN A 298 -12.41 15.90 1.26
CA ASN A 298 -11.00 16.13 1.58
C ASN A 298 -10.16 14.86 1.35
N TYR A 299 -9.76 14.62 0.10
CA TYR A 299 -8.90 13.48 -0.26
C TYR A 299 -7.55 13.48 0.45
N SER A 300 -7.02 14.66 0.84
CA SER A 300 -5.77 14.74 1.60
C SER A 300 -5.91 14.12 2.98
N LEU A 301 -7.05 14.37 3.65
CA LEU A 301 -7.33 13.81 4.96
C LEU A 301 -7.58 12.31 4.87
N LEU A 302 -8.35 11.87 3.88
CA LEU A 302 -8.63 10.46 3.66
C LEU A 302 -7.33 9.67 3.38
N ALA A 303 -6.41 10.26 2.61
CA ALA A 303 -5.08 9.69 2.37
C ALA A 303 -4.24 9.62 3.65
N ASP A 304 -4.18 10.70 4.44
CA ASP A 304 -3.43 10.71 5.71
C ASP A 304 -3.98 9.68 6.70
N GLN A 305 -5.31 9.58 6.82
CA GLN A 305 -5.98 8.58 7.66
C GLN A 305 -5.60 7.15 7.25
N ARG A 306 -5.75 6.81 5.96
CA ARG A 306 -5.37 5.49 5.44
C ARG A 306 -3.89 5.18 5.71
N ASN A 307 -3.02 6.13 5.36
CA ASN A 307 -1.59 5.95 5.45
C ASN A 307 -1.15 5.79 6.91
N MET A 308 -1.77 6.53 7.84
CA MET A 308 -1.47 6.43 9.27
C MET A 308 -1.93 5.10 9.88
N VAL A 309 -3.09 4.57 9.46
CA VAL A 309 -3.54 3.22 9.86
C VAL A 309 -2.53 2.17 9.38
N GLN A 310 -2.15 2.21 8.09
CA GLN A 310 -1.21 1.24 7.54
C GLN A 310 0.19 1.37 8.17
N TYR A 311 0.65 2.59 8.39
CA TYR A 311 1.91 2.88 9.08
C TYR A 311 1.93 2.25 10.48
N THR A 312 0.88 2.48 11.27
CA THR A 312 0.78 1.99 12.65
C THR A 312 0.72 0.47 12.69
N LEU A 313 0.04 -0.16 11.73
CA LEU A 313 -0.01 -1.62 11.59
C LEU A 313 1.38 -2.21 11.34
N LEU A 314 2.14 -1.63 10.41
CA LEU A 314 3.49 -2.09 10.07
C LEU A 314 4.50 -1.82 11.19
N ALA A 315 4.23 -0.82 12.03
CA ALA A 315 5.04 -0.51 13.21
C ALA A 315 4.83 -1.50 14.37
N LEU A 316 3.82 -2.38 14.31
CA LEU A 316 3.64 -3.43 15.32
C LEU A 316 4.84 -4.39 15.32
N PRO A 317 5.49 -4.61 16.47
CA PRO A 317 6.66 -5.47 16.53
C PRO A 317 6.28 -6.92 16.23
N PRO A 318 7.09 -7.67 15.46
CA PRO A 318 6.95 -9.13 15.40
C PRO A 318 7.18 -9.73 16.79
N ILE A 319 6.62 -10.91 17.04
CA ILE A 319 6.72 -11.58 18.33
C ILE A 319 8.16 -11.78 18.83
N SER A 320 9.12 -11.95 17.91
CA SER A 320 10.56 -12.06 18.22
C SER A 320 11.18 -10.83 18.88
N GLN A 321 10.54 -9.66 18.73
CA GLN A 321 10.97 -8.39 19.31
C GLN A 321 10.21 -8.02 20.59
N LEU A 322 9.09 -8.69 20.88
CA LEU A 322 8.41 -8.52 22.16
C LEU A 322 9.24 -9.19 23.25
N THR A 323 9.36 -8.52 24.41
CA THR A 323 10.02 -9.12 25.58
C THR A 323 9.26 -10.41 25.91
N ARG A 324 9.93 -11.57 25.75
CA ARG A 324 9.34 -12.89 25.97
C ARG A 324 8.56 -12.88 27.28
N LEU A 325 7.24 -12.92 27.18
CA LEU A 325 6.41 -13.32 28.29
C LEU A 325 6.90 -14.72 28.65
N SER A 326 7.12 -15.00 29.93
CA SER A 326 7.66 -16.29 30.39
C SER A 326 7.07 -17.48 29.61
N SER A 327 7.85 -18.52 29.32
CA SER A 327 7.48 -19.75 28.57
C SER A 327 6.11 -20.38 28.86
N TYR A 328 5.45 -19.98 29.95
CA TYR A 328 4.07 -20.28 30.29
C TYR A 328 2.99 -19.72 29.34
N TYR A 329 3.31 -18.75 28.47
CA TYR A 329 2.32 -18.08 27.60
C TYR A 329 2.57 -18.25 26.09
N GLN A 330 3.19 -19.36 25.67
CA GLN A 330 3.46 -19.64 24.24
C GLN A 330 2.20 -19.53 23.35
N TYR A 331 1.02 -19.84 23.87
CA TYR A 331 -0.25 -19.68 23.16
C TYR A 331 -0.58 -18.20 22.83
N HIS A 332 -0.32 -17.29 23.77
CA HIS A 332 -0.53 -15.85 23.55
C HIS A 332 0.44 -15.30 22.50
N GLU A 333 1.67 -15.81 22.47
CA GLU A 333 2.66 -15.44 21.46
C GLU A 333 2.21 -15.81 20.04
N VAL A 334 1.65 -17.02 19.87
CA VAL A 334 1.12 -17.50 18.59
C VAL A 334 -0.10 -16.69 18.16
N LEU A 335 -1.04 -16.41 19.08
CA LEU A 335 -2.21 -15.59 18.77
C LEU A 335 -1.84 -14.16 18.40
N TYR A 336 -0.91 -13.56 19.12
CA TYR A 336 -0.39 -12.23 18.80
C TYR A 336 0.18 -12.22 17.37
N GLU A 337 1.09 -13.14 17.05
CA GLU A 337 1.74 -13.16 15.74
C GLU A 337 0.76 -13.51 14.62
N ALA A 338 -0.17 -14.44 14.86
CA ALA A 338 -1.23 -14.77 13.91
C ALA A 338 -2.15 -13.57 13.64
N CYS A 339 -2.56 -12.84 14.68
CA CYS A 339 -3.36 -11.62 14.54
C CYS A 339 -2.57 -10.50 13.86
N ARG A 340 -1.27 -10.35 14.14
CA ARG A 340 -0.40 -9.38 13.48
C ARG A 340 -0.32 -9.64 11.98
N LEU A 341 -0.04 -10.89 11.59
CA LEU A 341 0.07 -11.31 10.18
C LEU A 341 -1.28 -11.21 9.45
N ALA A 342 -2.38 -11.64 10.08
CA ALA A 342 -3.71 -11.47 9.53
C ALA A 342 -4.11 -9.99 9.41
N GLY A 343 -3.69 -9.15 10.36
CA GLY A 343 -3.78 -7.69 10.28
C GLY A 343 -3.06 -7.15 9.06
N CYS A 344 -1.82 -7.59 8.80
CA CYS A 344 -1.05 -7.21 7.61
C CYS A 344 -1.69 -7.70 6.30
N ILE A 345 -2.34 -8.87 6.30
CA ILE A 345 -3.14 -9.37 5.16
C ILE A 345 -4.31 -8.41 4.90
N TYR A 346 -5.09 -8.08 5.94
CA TYR A 346 -6.20 -7.16 5.84
C TYR A 346 -5.75 -5.74 5.45
N GLY A 347 -4.64 -5.27 6.02
CA GLY A 347 -4.01 -3.99 5.67
C GLY A 347 -3.62 -3.93 4.20
N SER A 348 -2.95 -4.96 3.67
CA SER A 348 -2.48 -5.01 2.28
C SER A 348 -3.58 -5.31 1.27
N GLY A 349 -4.66 -5.99 1.68
CA GLY A 349 -5.77 -6.37 0.81
C GLY A 349 -6.96 -5.40 0.84
N VAL A 350 -7.14 -4.65 1.93
CA VAL A 350 -8.33 -3.83 2.17
C VAL A 350 -7.99 -2.37 2.41
N ILE A 351 -7.20 -2.07 3.45
CA ILE A 351 -6.94 -0.68 3.88
C ILE A 351 -6.01 0.05 2.90
N PHE A 352 -4.91 -0.60 2.53
CA PHE A 352 -3.86 -0.10 1.67
C PHE A 352 -3.64 -1.09 0.53
N PRO A 353 -4.59 -1.16 -0.43
CA PRO A 353 -4.70 -2.28 -1.36
C PRO A 353 -3.61 -2.25 -2.44
N LEU A 354 -2.49 -2.92 -2.18
CA LEU A 354 -1.40 -3.02 -3.14
C LEU A 354 -1.83 -3.87 -4.35
N PRO A 355 -1.44 -3.47 -5.57
CA PRO A 355 -1.77 -4.22 -6.77
C PRO A 355 -0.98 -5.54 -6.86
N PRO A 356 -1.38 -6.47 -7.75
CA PRO A 356 -0.82 -7.82 -7.82
C PRO A 356 0.71 -7.90 -7.91
N GLN A 357 1.35 -6.89 -8.53
CA GLN A 357 2.79 -6.88 -8.79
C GLN A 357 3.65 -6.74 -7.52
N SER A 358 3.10 -6.18 -6.44
CA SER A 358 3.84 -5.94 -5.20
C SER A 358 3.10 -6.38 -3.94
N THR A 359 1.93 -7.01 -4.09
CA THR A 359 1.12 -7.40 -2.93
C THR A 359 1.80 -8.54 -2.15
N PRO A 360 1.92 -8.44 -0.81
CA PRO A 360 2.60 -9.45 0.02
C PRO A 360 1.70 -10.63 0.40
N LEU A 361 0.46 -10.73 -0.13
CA LEU A 361 -0.58 -11.63 0.37
C LEU A 361 -0.16 -13.11 0.41
N ALA A 362 0.46 -13.61 -0.66
CA ALA A 362 0.90 -15.00 -0.72
C ALA A 362 2.00 -15.31 0.31
N GLU A 363 2.94 -14.39 0.50
CA GLU A 363 4.02 -14.50 1.48
C GLU A 363 3.47 -14.45 2.91
N LEU A 364 2.62 -13.46 3.21
CA LEU A 364 1.96 -13.32 4.50
C LEU A 364 1.11 -14.54 4.85
N SER A 365 0.41 -15.11 3.87
CA SER A 365 -0.37 -16.34 4.04
C SER A 365 0.53 -17.54 4.39
N GLY A 366 1.69 -17.67 3.74
CA GLY A 366 2.68 -18.69 4.08
C GLY A 366 3.25 -18.52 5.49
N LEU A 367 3.60 -17.29 5.89
CA LEU A 367 4.08 -16.97 7.24
C LEU A 367 3.04 -17.25 8.31
N LEU A 368 1.77 -16.90 8.05
CA LEU A 368 0.67 -17.15 8.97
C LEU A 368 0.42 -18.65 9.14
N LYS A 369 0.44 -19.43 8.05
CA LYS A 369 0.38 -20.89 8.11
C LYS A 369 1.50 -21.45 8.97
N GLY A 370 2.75 -21.05 8.71
CA GLY A 370 3.91 -21.50 9.49
C GLY A 370 3.80 -21.17 10.99
N THR A 371 3.27 -19.98 11.32
CA THR A 371 3.01 -19.55 12.70
C THR A 371 1.98 -20.44 13.40
N LEU A 372 0.90 -20.80 12.70
CA LEU A 372 -0.18 -21.63 13.23
C LEU A 372 0.20 -23.12 13.31
N GLU A 373 1.03 -23.63 12.40
CA GLU A 373 1.53 -25.01 12.42
C GLU A 373 2.62 -25.26 13.46
N ALA A 374 3.47 -24.27 13.72
CA ALA A 374 4.56 -24.39 14.71
C ALA A 374 4.06 -24.57 16.15
N SER A 375 2.75 -24.42 16.38
CA SER A 375 2.13 -24.59 17.67
C SER A 375 1.09 -25.69 17.62
N ASP A 376 1.12 -26.61 18.59
CA ASP A 376 0.03 -27.54 18.88
C ASP A 376 -1.29 -26.81 19.27
N SER A 377 -1.33 -25.46 19.24
CA SER A 377 -2.46 -24.57 19.55
C SER A 377 -3.80 -24.91 18.89
N LEU A 378 -3.80 -25.67 17.79
CA LEU A 378 -5.03 -26.25 17.23
C LEU A 378 -5.65 -27.33 18.16
N THR A 379 -5.18 -27.51 19.39
CA THR A 379 -5.75 -28.42 20.39
C THR A 379 -6.45 -27.72 21.56
N ASP A 380 -6.30 -26.40 21.77
CA ASP A 380 -6.90 -25.68 22.92
C ASP A 380 -7.72 -24.42 22.55
N TRP A 381 -8.63 -24.58 21.57
CA TRP A 381 -9.69 -23.64 21.15
C TRP A 381 -10.77 -23.30 22.19
N LYS A 382 -10.55 -23.67 23.45
CA LYS A 382 -11.59 -23.61 24.49
C LYS A 382 -11.92 -22.17 24.86
N GLN A 383 -10.97 -21.25 24.72
CA GLN A 383 -11.15 -19.84 25.03
C GLN A 383 -11.92 -19.13 23.88
N PRO A 384 -13.07 -18.48 24.16
CA PRO A 384 -13.93 -17.90 23.11
C PRO A 384 -13.29 -16.80 22.25
N HIS A 385 -12.53 -15.89 22.86
CA HIS A 385 -11.87 -14.78 22.17
C HIS A 385 -10.76 -15.25 21.22
N ALA A 386 -10.00 -16.26 21.64
CA ALA A 386 -8.98 -16.84 20.81
C ALA A 386 -9.57 -17.59 19.62
N ARG A 387 -10.73 -18.23 19.81
CA ARG A 387 -11.47 -18.85 18.71
C ARG A 387 -11.91 -17.82 17.67
N ILE A 388 -12.42 -16.67 18.09
CA ILE A 388 -12.76 -15.55 17.20
C ILE A 388 -11.52 -15.09 16.43
N ALA A 389 -10.42 -14.85 17.14
CA ALA A 389 -9.14 -14.42 16.55
C ALA A 389 -8.61 -15.41 15.51
N LEU A 390 -8.67 -16.71 15.81
CA LEU A 390 -8.19 -17.74 14.90
C LEU A 390 -9.13 -17.94 13.71
N PHE A 391 -10.46 -17.87 13.87
CA PHE A 391 -11.38 -17.90 12.72
C PHE A 391 -11.07 -16.76 11.78
N TRP A 392 -10.91 -15.55 12.32
CA TRP A 392 -10.55 -14.38 11.53
C TRP A 392 -9.21 -14.55 10.81
N ALA A 393 -8.15 -14.98 11.53
CA ALA A 393 -6.83 -15.18 10.96
C ALA A 393 -6.81 -16.28 9.88
N VAL A 394 -7.41 -17.45 10.15
CA VAL A 394 -7.48 -18.57 9.20
C VAL A 394 -8.32 -18.21 7.97
N THR A 395 -9.42 -17.47 8.14
CA THR A 395 -10.23 -17.00 7.00
C THR A 395 -9.47 -16.00 6.13
N LEU A 396 -8.83 -14.98 6.72
CA LEU A 396 -8.03 -14.01 5.96
C LEU A 396 -6.80 -14.66 5.30
N GLY A 397 -6.10 -15.54 6.02
CA GLY A 397 -4.98 -16.32 5.50
C GLY A 397 -5.40 -17.22 4.34
N GLY A 398 -6.57 -17.85 4.46
CA GLY A 398 -7.18 -18.65 3.40
C GLY A 398 -7.48 -17.81 2.17
N ILE A 399 -8.16 -16.66 2.33
CA ILE A 399 -8.41 -15.72 1.24
C ILE A 399 -7.11 -15.32 0.54
N ALA A 400 -6.09 -14.90 1.32
CA ALA A 400 -4.78 -14.50 0.79
C ALA A 400 -4.00 -15.65 0.14
N ALA A 401 -4.33 -16.90 0.45
CA ALA A 401 -3.72 -18.10 -0.14
C ALA A 401 -4.26 -18.46 -1.53
N GLU A 402 -5.24 -17.71 -2.07
CA GLU A 402 -5.84 -18.01 -3.38
C GLU A 402 -4.77 -18.13 -4.48
N GLY A 403 -4.83 -19.21 -5.26
CA GLY A 403 -3.84 -19.51 -6.30
C GLY A 403 -2.47 -19.99 -5.78
N THR A 404 -2.31 -20.22 -4.48
CA THR A 404 -1.06 -20.73 -3.88
C THR A 404 -1.20 -22.18 -3.39
N MET A 405 -0.07 -22.85 -3.17
CA MET A 405 -0.04 -24.18 -2.56
C MET A 405 -0.54 -24.22 -1.10
N TYR A 406 -0.69 -23.07 -0.44
CA TYR A 406 -1.14 -23.01 0.96
C TYR A 406 -2.66 -23.11 1.10
N ARG A 407 -3.42 -22.90 0.02
CA ARG A 407 -4.89 -22.81 0.06
C ARG A 407 -5.55 -24.03 0.68
N GLU A 408 -5.12 -25.22 0.28
CA GLU A 408 -5.67 -26.50 0.78
C GLU A 408 -5.53 -26.61 2.30
N TRP A 409 -4.39 -26.22 2.86
CA TRP A 409 -4.18 -26.25 4.31
C TRP A 409 -5.17 -25.37 5.07
N TYR A 410 -5.45 -24.16 4.55
CA TYR A 410 -6.45 -23.27 5.16
C TYR A 410 -7.86 -23.84 5.05
N VAL A 411 -8.21 -24.45 3.91
CA VAL A 411 -9.50 -25.13 3.72
C VAL A 411 -9.67 -26.27 4.73
N SER A 412 -8.69 -27.18 4.84
CA SER A 412 -8.74 -28.30 5.79
C SER A 412 -8.73 -27.84 7.25
N THR A 413 -8.01 -26.76 7.58
CA THR A 413 -7.98 -26.19 8.94
C THR A 413 -9.31 -25.56 9.30
N LEU A 414 -9.88 -24.74 8.40
CA LEU A 414 -11.19 -24.12 8.59
C LEU A 414 -12.30 -25.16 8.68
N LEU A 415 -12.22 -26.26 7.91
CA LEU A 415 -13.11 -27.40 8.02
C LEU A 415 -13.12 -27.98 9.45
N LYS A 416 -11.94 -28.27 10.02
CA LYS A 416 -11.83 -28.78 11.40
C LYS A 416 -12.42 -27.82 12.42
N MET A 417 -12.13 -26.53 12.29
CA MET A 417 -12.62 -25.48 13.20
C MET A 417 -14.15 -25.33 13.14
N THR A 418 -14.73 -25.38 11.94
CA THR A 418 -16.17 -25.23 11.74
C THR A 418 -16.94 -26.43 12.28
N ARG A 419 -16.42 -27.67 12.12
CA ARG A 419 -16.98 -28.87 12.76
C ARG A 419 -16.95 -28.79 14.28
N TYR A 420 -15.83 -28.37 14.85
CA TYR A 420 -15.70 -28.19 16.31
C TYR A 420 -16.69 -27.16 16.85
N SER A 421 -16.91 -26.07 16.11
CA SER A 421 -17.76 -24.94 16.53
C SER A 421 -19.21 -25.05 16.05
N GLN A 422 -19.59 -26.15 15.41
CA GLN A 422 -20.93 -26.38 14.84
C GLN A 422 -21.38 -25.27 13.86
N ILE A 423 -20.44 -24.73 13.08
CA ILE A 423 -20.71 -23.74 12.03
C ILE A 423 -21.11 -24.49 10.77
N THR A 424 -22.33 -24.26 10.30
CA THR A 424 -22.93 -25.03 9.22
C THR A 424 -23.04 -24.25 7.92
N CYS A 425 -23.04 -22.92 7.98
CA CYS A 425 -23.16 -22.07 6.80
C CYS A 425 -22.23 -20.85 6.84
N TRP A 426 -22.08 -20.19 5.68
CA TRP A 426 -21.32 -18.96 5.55
C TRP A 426 -21.79 -17.86 6.50
N ALA A 427 -23.10 -17.74 6.74
CA ALA A 427 -23.65 -16.72 7.63
C ALA A 427 -23.15 -16.87 9.07
N ASP A 428 -23.03 -18.11 9.56
CA ASP A 428 -22.49 -18.41 10.89
C ASP A 428 -21.01 -18.03 11.00
N LEU A 429 -20.21 -18.38 9.98
CA LEU A 429 -18.78 -18.02 9.93
C LEU A 429 -18.62 -16.50 9.85
N ARG A 430 -19.41 -15.84 8.99
CA ARG A 430 -19.41 -14.38 8.83
C ARG A 430 -19.69 -13.71 10.16
N ALA A 431 -20.70 -14.16 10.91
CA ALA A 431 -21.05 -13.60 12.22
C ALA A 431 -19.89 -13.62 13.24
N ILE A 432 -18.89 -14.48 13.04
CA ILE A 432 -17.69 -14.56 13.87
C ILE A 432 -16.58 -13.66 13.33
N VAL A 433 -16.26 -13.75 12.03
CA VAL A 433 -15.11 -13.02 11.46
C VAL A 433 -15.32 -11.50 11.45
N VAL A 434 -16.58 -11.02 11.43
CA VAL A 434 -16.92 -9.59 11.53
C VAL A 434 -16.70 -9.00 12.93
N LEU A 435 -16.39 -9.83 13.94
CA LEU A 435 -16.06 -9.35 15.29
C LEU A 435 -14.64 -8.77 15.38
N LEU A 436 -13.82 -8.98 14.34
CA LEU A 436 -12.51 -8.37 14.11
C LEU A 436 -12.56 -7.59 12.78
N PRO A 437 -11.52 -6.81 12.42
CA PRO A 437 -11.58 -5.97 11.23
C PRO A 437 -12.01 -6.74 9.97
N TRP A 438 -13.16 -6.38 9.42
CA TRP A 438 -13.77 -7.02 8.27
C TRP A 438 -14.61 -5.99 7.53
N TYR A 439 -14.34 -5.81 6.24
CA TYR A 439 -15.15 -4.92 5.41
C TYR A 439 -15.90 -5.76 4.39
N ASP A 440 -17.23 -5.73 4.48
CA ASP A 440 -18.09 -6.63 3.73
C ASP A 440 -17.86 -6.58 2.22
N ASP A 441 -17.80 -5.38 1.65
CA ASP A 441 -17.68 -5.20 0.20
C ASP A 441 -16.31 -5.63 -0.34
N ALA A 442 -15.28 -5.67 0.51
CA ALA A 442 -13.95 -6.14 0.12
C ALA A 442 -13.72 -7.63 0.37
N CYS A 443 -14.37 -8.21 1.38
CA CYS A 443 -14.02 -9.55 1.89
C CYS A 443 -15.08 -10.62 1.60
N ASN A 444 -16.36 -10.27 1.42
CA ASN A 444 -17.44 -11.26 1.41
C ASN A 444 -17.38 -12.22 0.23
N ASP A 445 -17.07 -11.74 -0.98
CA ASP A 445 -17.07 -12.62 -2.15
C ASP A 445 -15.91 -13.62 -2.09
N ALA A 446 -14.72 -13.17 -1.68
CA ALA A 446 -13.58 -14.05 -1.44
C ALA A 446 -13.83 -15.02 -0.27
N GLY A 447 -14.47 -14.55 0.81
CA GLY A 447 -14.84 -15.37 1.95
C GLY A 447 -15.86 -16.46 1.59
N LYS A 448 -16.88 -16.13 0.78
CA LYS A 448 -17.83 -17.11 0.23
C LYS A 448 -17.13 -18.11 -0.68
N SER A 449 -16.20 -17.66 -1.52
CA SER A 449 -15.39 -18.55 -2.38
C SER A 449 -14.62 -19.58 -1.55
N LEU A 450 -13.92 -19.13 -0.50
CA LEU A 450 -13.26 -20.01 0.47
C LEU A 450 -14.24 -20.98 1.17
N TRP A 451 -15.41 -20.48 1.56
CA TRP A 451 -16.43 -21.32 2.21
C TRP A 451 -16.99 -22.41 1.29
N LEU A 452 -17.12 -22.13 -0.02
CA LEU A 452 -17.56 -23.12 -1.00
C LEU A 452 -16.57 -24.29 -1.07
N GLU A 453 -15.26 -24.01 -1.09
CA GLU A 453 -14.21 -25.05 -1.05
C GLU A 453 -14.29 -25.88 0.23
N VAL A 454 -14.47 -25.23 1.40
CA VAL A 454 -14.67 -25.94 2.68
C VAL A 454 -15.90 -26.84 2.64
N SER A 455 -16.99 -26.39 2.03
CA SER A 455 -18.24 -27.14 1.93
C SER A 455 -18.13 -28.33 0.97
N GLN A 456 -17.39 -28.18 -0.13
CA GLN A 456 -17.11 -29.28 -1.06
C GLN A 456 -16.21 -30.33 -0.42
N HIS A 457 -15.20 -29.90 0.36
CA HIS A 457 -14.32 -30.81 1.09
C HIS A 457 -15.05 -31.60 2.19
N LYS A 458 -16.15 -31.07 2.75
CA LYS A 458 -17.04 -31.83 3.65
C LYS A 458 -17.68 -33.03 2.95
N GLY A 459 -18.24 -32.81 1.75
CA GLY A 459 -18.93 -33.86 0.99
C GLY A 459 -18.01 -35.01 0.59
N VAL A 460 -16.77 -34.71 0.19
CA VAL A 460 -15.78 -35.75 -0.19
C VAL A 460 -15.38 -36.65 0.98
N GLU A 461 -15.28 -36.12 2.21
CA GLU A 461 -14.99 -36.93 3.40
C GLU A 461 -16.19 -37.77 3.87
N GLU A 462 -17.42 -37.29 3.64
CA GLU A 462 -18.66 -38.01 4.01
C GLU A 462 -19.03 -39.11 3.00
N ASP A 463 -18.74 -38.92 1.71
CA ASP A 463 -18.97 -39.93 0.65
C ASP A 463 -17.87 -41.01 0.58
N GLY A 464 -16.74 -40.80 1.29
CA GLY A 464 -15.60 -41.72 1.36
C GLY A 464 -15.58 -42.66 2.57
N LEU A 465 -16.62 -42.60 3.42
CA LEU A 465 -16.90 -43.46 4.58
C LEU A 465 -18.09 -44.37 4.27
#